data_AF-A0A957GRC6-F1
#
_entry.id   AF-A0A957GRC6-F1
#
_cell.length_a   1.000
_cell.length_b   1.000
_cell.length_c   1.000
_cell.angle_alpha   90.00
_cell.angle_beta   90.00
_cell.angle_gamma   90.00
#
_symmetry.space_group_name_H-M   'P 1'
#
loop_
_entity.id
_entity.type
_entity.pdbx_description
1 polymer ?
#
loop_
_entity_poly.entity_id
_entity_poly.type
_entity_poly.pdbx_seq_one_letter_code
_entity_poly.pdbx_strand_id
1 'polypeptide(L)'
;MVTNHEQLAALMNLTDGDKKHDPSAYSTTAVLSALYNHILHYDPANPKSEDRDRFIMSKGHGPLALYAIMAHKGFFPASELTRFLQWDGILGG
;
A
#
# COMPACT_ATOMS: atom_id res chain seq x y z
N MET A 1 5.59 -11.96 5.40
CA MET A 1 6.16 -11.15 6.49
C MET A 1 5.05 -10.32 7.14
N VAL A 2 5.02 -10.21 8.47
CA VAL A 2 4.04 -9.37 9.20
C VAL A 2 4.52 -7.92 9.16
N THR A 3 3.67 -7.00 8.69
CA THR A 3 3.98 -5.57 8.62
C THR A 3 3.69 -4.91 9.96
N ASN A 4 4.68 -4.26 10.58
CA ASN A 4 4.46 -3.44 11.77
C ASN A 4 4.24 -1.94 11.43
N HIS A 5 3.84 -1.15 12.42
CA HIS A 5 3.51 0.27 12.22
C HIS A 5 4.71 1.10 11.77
N GLU A 6 5.89 0.89 12.36
CA GLU A 6 7.10 1.66 12.03
C GLU A 6 7.59 1.39 10.61
N GLN A 7 7.58 0.12 10.18
CA GLN A 7 7.93 -0.28 8.82
C GLN A 7 6.96 0.33 7.81
N LEU A 8 5.66 0.31 8.11
CA LEU A 8 4.66 0.89 7.22
C LEU A 8 4.84 2.41 7.12
N ALA A 9 5.06 3.10 8.24
CA ALA A 9 5.34 4.53 8.26
C ALA A 9 6.63 4.87 7.48
N ALA A 10 7.69 4.08 7.64
CA ALA A 10 8.95 4.26 6.91
C ALA A 10 8.75 4.14 5.39
N LEU A 11 7.94 3.17 4.94
CA LEU A 11 7.60 3.01 3.52
C LEU A 11 6.72 4.15 3.01
N MET A 12 5.74 4.60 3.78
CA MET A 12 4.91 5.75 3.41
C MET A 12 5.75 7.02 3.23
N ASN A 13 6.76 7.22 4.09
CA ASN A 13 7.68 8.36 4.03
C ASN A 13 8.63 8.35 2.80
N LEU A 14 8.66 7.28 2.01
CA LEU A 14 9.39 7.26 0.73
C LEU A 14 8.67 8.03 -0.38
N THR A 15 7.40 8.38 -0.18
CA THR A 15 6.58 9.04 -1.19
C THR A 15 6.57 10.57 -1.01
N ASP A 16 6.34 11.30 -2.10
CA ASP A 16 6.20 12.75 -2.08
C ASP A 16 5.14 13.21 -3.11
N GLY A 17 4.60 14.41 -2.93
CA GLY A 17 3.69 15.06 -3.89
C GLY A 17 2.20 15.09 -3.51
N ASP A 18 1.73 14.31 -2.53
CA ASP A 18 0.32 14.31 -2.09
C ASP A 18 0.11 14.55 -0.58
N LYS A 19 0.94 15.40 0.02
CA LYS A 19 0.93 15.67 1.48
C LYS A 19 -0.41 16.14 2.04
N LYS A 20 -1.27 16.74 1.20
CA LYS A 20 -2.63 17.17 1.59
C LYS A 20 -3.52 15.99 2.02
N HIS A 21 -3.18 14.76 1.62
CA HIS A 21 -3.90 13.54 1.97
C HIS A 21 -3.19 12.66 2.99
N ASP A 22 -2.05 13.08 3.57
CA ASP A 22 -1.34 12.27 4.58
C ASP A 22 -2.25 11.82 5.72
N PRO A 23 -3.05 12.69 6.38
CA PRO A 23 -3.93 12.24 7.47
C PRO A 23 -4.94 11.18 7.01
N SER A 24 -5.41 11.30 5.77
CA SER A 24 -6.31 10.35 5.13
C SER A 24 -5.64 8.98 4.96
N ALA A 25 -4.40 8.95 4.46
CA ALA A 25 -3.63 7.72 4.30
C ALA A 25 -3.31 7.07 5.66
N TYR A 26 -2.74 7.83 6.60
CA TYR A 26 -2.37 7.33 7.93
C TYR A 26 -3.56 6.76 8.72
N SER A 27 -4.76 7.32 8.54
CA SER A 27 -5.99 6.85 9.21
C SER A 27 -6.37 5.40 8.88
N THR A 28 -5.83 4.82 7.82
CA THR A 28 -6.17 3.46 7.36
C THR A 28 -5.09 2.41 7.64
N THR A 29 -3.93 2.81 8.18
CA THR A 29 -2.76 1.93 8.37
C THR A 29 -3.06 0.72 9.26
N ALA A 30 -3.79 0.91 10.37
CA ALA A 30 -4.12 -0.15 11.29
C ALA A 30 -5.05 -1.22 10.67
N VAL A 31 -6.11 -0.78 9.98
CA VAL A 31 -7.05 -1.71 9.33
C VAL A 31 -6.40 -2.43 8.16
N LEU A 32 -5.59 -1.74 7.35
CA LEU A 32 -4.82 -2.37 6.27
C LEU A 32 -3.84 -3.41 6.82
N SER A 33 -3.12 -3.08 7.89
CA SER A 33 -2.21 -4.01 8.56
C SER A 33 -2.96 -5.26 9.03
N ALA A 34 -4.10 -5.10 9.72
CA ALA A 34 -4.90 -6.25 10.15
C ALA A 34 -5.36 -7.11 8.96
N LEU A 35 -5.87 -6.48 7.90
CA LEU A 35 -6.36 -7.16 6.70
C LEU A 35 -5.26 -7.97 6.02
N TYR A 36 -4.14 -7.32 5.66
CA TYR A 36 -3.06 -7.96 4.90
C TYR A 36 -2.16 -8.88 5.73
N ASN A 37 -2.15 -8.75 7.06
CA ASN A 37 -1.38 -9.66 7.91
C ASN A 37 -2.16 -10.91 8.32
N HIS A 38 -3.48 -10.80 8.48
CA HIS A 38 -4.23 -11.82 9.23
C HIS A 38 -5.53 -12.28 8.58
N ILE A 39 -6.10 -11.54 7.63
CA ILE A 39 -7.46 -11.80 7.16
C ILE A 39 -7.48 -12.19 5.68
N LEU A 40 -6.87 -11.38 4.82
CA LEU A 40 -6.95 -11.57 3.37
C LEU A 40 -6.13 -12.78 2.92
N HIS A 41 -6.74 -13.61 2.09
CA HIS A 41 -6.07 -14.62 1.29
C HIS A 41 -5.58 -14.01 -0.03
N TYR A 42 -4.26 -13.94 -0.23
CA TYR A 42 -3.65 -13.41 -1.45
C TYR A 42 -2.26 -14.01 -1.70
N ASP A 43 -1.82 -13.95 -2.96
CA ASP A 43 -0.46 -14.27 -3.38
C ASP A 43 0.15 -13.06 -4.12
N PRO A 44 1.16 -12.38 -3.55
CA PRO A 44 1.86 -11.28 -4.20
C PRO A 44 2.57 -11.67 -5.49
N ALA A 45 3.01 -12.93 -5.62
CA ALA A 45 3.67 -13.44 -6.83
C ALA A 45 2.66 -13.81 -7.92
N ASN A 46 1.41 -14.09 -7.54
CA ASN A 46 0.29 -14.32 -8.44
C ASN A 46 -0.92 -13.44 -8.10
N PRO A 47 -0.83 -12.10 -8.32
CA PRO A 47 -1.90 -11.17 -7.96
C PRO A 47 -3.19 -11.36 -8.77
N LYS A 48 -3.17 -12.21 -9.81
CA LYS A 48 -4.32 -12.53 -10.65
C LYS A 48 -5.00 -13.85 -10.27
N SER A 49 -4.53 -14.56 -9.25
CA SER A 49 -5.13 -15.80 -8.75
C SER A 49 -6.65 -15.68 -8.59
N GLU A 50 -7.41 -16.66 -9.08
CA GLU A 50 -8.87 -16.64 -9.04
C GLU A 50 -9.40 -16.82 -7.59
N ASP A 51 -8.67 -17.54 -6.75
CA ASP A 51 -9.03 -17.85 -5.37
C ASP A 51 -8.63 -16.76 -4.35
N ARG A 52 -8.12 -15.62 -4.81
CA ARG A 52 -7.73 -14.51 -3.93
C ARG A 52 -8.95 -13.74 -3.43
N ASP A 53 -8.85 -13.24 -2.21
CA ASP A 53 -9.76 -12.21 -1.74
C ASP A 53 -9.56 -10.91 -2.53
N ARG A 54 -10.67 -10.19 -2.77
CA ARG A 54 -10.67 -8.91 -3.48
C ARG A 54 -10.84 -7.78 -2.48
N PHE A 55 -9.81 -6.97 -2.32
CA PHE A 55 -9.85 -5.75 -1.53
C PHE A 55 -10.05 -4.53 -2.44
N ILE A 56 -11.01 -3.67 -2.11
CA ILE A 56 -11.28 -2.41 -2.83
C ILE A 56 -11.22 -1.26 -1.82
N MET A 57 -10.28 -0.34 -2.02
CA MET A 57 -10.21 0.88 -1.22
C MET A 57 -11.07 1.97 -1.88
N SER A 58 -12.30 2.13 -1.39
CA SER A 58 -13.19 3.20 -1.87
C SER A 58 -12.67 4.61 -1.53
N LYS A 59 -11.82 4.71 -0.50
CA LYS A 59 -11.15 5.94 -0.09
C LYS A 59 -9.94 6.24 -1.00
N GLY A 60 -10.22 6.58 -2.27
CA GLY A 60 -9.21 6.75 -3.31
C GLY A 60 -8.21 7.88 -3.04
N HIS A 61 -8.61 8.92 -2.30
CA HIS A 61 -7.79 10.08 -1.94
C HIS A 61 -6.80 9.82 -0.78
N GLY A 62 -6.33 8.60 -0.62
CA GLY A 62 -5.33 8.24 0.38
C GLY A 62 -4.67 6.89 0.07
N PRO A 63 -4.26 6.64 -1.19
CA PRO A 63 -3.84 5.31 -1.62
C PRO A 63 -2.47 4.93 -1.05
N LEU A 64 -1.72 5.90 -0.52
CA LEU A 64 -0.37 5.73 -0.01
C LEU A 64 -0.22 4.57 0.99
N ALA A 65 -1.11 4.46 1.97
CA ALA A 65 -1.02 3.37 2.95
C ALA A 65 -1.25 1.99 2.31
N LEU A 66 -2.09 1.93 1.27
CA LEU A 66 -2.31 0.72 0.49
C LEU A 66 -1.06 0.36 -0.34
N TYR A 67 -0.44 1.33 -1.01
CA TYR A 67 0.79 1.09 -1.77
C TYR A 67 1.94 0.66 -0.86
N ALA A 68 2.10 1.32 0.29
CA ALA A 68 3.15 0.97 1.24
C ALA A 68 3.00 -0.47 1.76
N ILE A 69 1.77 -0.91 2.09
CA ILE A 69 1.56 -2.30 2.51
C ILE A 69 1.76 -3.28 1.36
N MET A 70 1.31 -2.96 0.14
CA MET A 70 1.53 -3.81 -1.04
C MET A 70 3.01 -3.97 -1.38
N ALA A 71 3.80 -2.89 -1.30
CA ALA A 71 5.24 -2.93 -1.46
C ALA A 71 5.90 -3.83 -0.40
N HIS A 72 5.51 -3.68 0.88
CA HIS A 72 6.01 -4.54 1.96
C HIS A 72 5.65 -6.02 1.76
N LYS A 73 4.47 -6.30 1.19
CA LYS A 73 4.04 -7.66 0.86
C LYS A 73 4.70 -8.22 -0.39
N GLY A 74 5.45 -7.42 -1.14
CA GLY A 74 6.19 -7.87 -2.31
C GLY A 74 5.38 -7.91 -3.60
N PHE A 75 4.28 -7.14 -3.71
CA PHE A 75 3.57 -6.99 -4.98
C PHE A 75 4.40 -6.25 -6.03
N PHE A 76 5.28 -5.35 -5.58
CA PHE A 76 6.20 -4.57 -6.41
C PHE A 76 7.37 -4.09 -5.52
N PRO A 77 8.52 -3.70 -6.10
CA PRO A 77 9.67 -3.26 -5.31
C PRO A 77 9.40 -1.94 -4.61
N ALA A 78 9.88 -1.80 -3.36
CA ALA A 78 9.69 -0.58 -2.56
C ALA A 78 10.27 0.70 -3.20
N SER A 79 11.22 0.56 -4.14
CA SER A 79 11.74 1.69 -4.93
C SER A 79 10.68 2.38 -5.79
N GLU A 80 9.55 1.72 -6.10
CA GLU A 80 8.44 2.38 -6.80
C GLU A 80 7.76 3.44 -5.94
N LEU A 81 7.86 3.36 -4.61
CA LEU A 81 7.30 4.38 -3.71
C LEU A 81 7.97 5.74 -3.91
N THR A 82 9.27 5.78 -4.18
CA THR A 82 9.97 7.05 -4.52
C THR A 82 9.57 7.59 -5.89
N ARG A 83 8.83 6.81 -6.69
CA ARG A 83 8.29 7.17 -7.99
C ARG A 83 6.79 7.48 -7.95
N PHE A 84 6.21 7.62 -6.76
CA PHE A 84 4.83 8.06 -6.58
C PHE A 84 4.59 9.39 -7.31
N LEU A 85 3.48 9.46 -8.06
CA LEU A 85 3.08 10.61 -8.88
C LEU A 85 4.04 11.02 -10.01
N GLN A 86 5.06 10.21 -10.30
CA GLN A 86 5.91 10.46 -11.44
C GLN A 86 5.21 10.04 -12.74
N TRP A 87 5.42 10.82 -13.80
CA TRP A 87 4.76 10.62 -15.11
C TRP A 87 4.95 9.21 -15.67
N ASP A 88 6.13 8.63 -15.48
CA ASP A 88 6.49 7.29 -15.94
C ASP A 88 6.46 6.23 -14.81
N GLY A 89 5.91 6.60 -13.65
CA GLY A 89 5.74 5.72 -12.50
C GLY A 89 4.44 4.91 -12.56
N ILE A 90 4.40 3.79 -11.85
CA ILE A 90 3.22 2.91 -11.80
C ILE A 90 2.20 3.30 -10.71
N LEU A 91 2.54 4.26 -9.85
CA LEU A 91 1.74 4.65 -8.67
C LEU A 91 1.17 6.07 -8.84
N GLY A 92 -0.15 6.16 -9.04
CA GLY A 92 -0.92 7.42 -9.10
C GLY A 92 -1.60 7.77 -7.78
N GLY A 93 -2.08 9.01 -7.66
CA GLY A 93 -2.79 9.54 -6.48
C GLY A 93 -4.27 9.80 -6.73
#